data_AF-A0A6G6ALE4-F1
#
_entry.id   AF-A0A6G6ALE4-F1
#
_cell.length_a   1.000
_cell.length_b   1.000
_cell.length_c   1.000
_cell.angle_alpha   90.00
_cell.angle_beta   90.00
_cell.angle_gamma   90.00
#
_symmetry.space_group_name_H-M   'P 1'
#
loop_
_entity.id
_entity.type
_entity.pdbx_description
1 polymer ?
#
loop_
_entity_poly.entity_id
_entity_poly.type
_entity_poly.pdbx_seq_one_letter_code
_entity_poly.pdbx_strand_id
1 'polypeptide(L)'
;MVLRASVALHGRSVTLYEKAFPLSEQCSKKAHDQFLADLASILPSNTTPLIVSDAGFKVPWYKSVEKLGWYWVKSSKRKSTICRPRSGKLETYQQLT
;
A
#
# COMPACT_ATOMS: atom_id res chain seq x y z
N MET A 1 9.08 -14.80 3.19
CA MET A 1 7.91 -14.22 2.48
C MET A 1 8.41 -13.07 1.63
N VAL A 2 7.82 -12.83 0.45
CA VAL A 2 8.23 -11.76 -0.45
C VAL A 2 7.15 -10.67 -0.48
N LEU A 3 7.56 -9.40 -0.33
CA LEU A 3 6.72 -8.24 -0.62
C LEU A 3 7.17 -7.63 -1.94
N ARG A 4 6.21 -7.34 -2.81
CA ARG A 4 6.45 -6.76 -4.14
C ARG A 4 5.54 -5.56 -4.34
N ALA A 5 6.13 -4.47 -4.82
CA ALA A 5 5.43 -3.27 -5.28
C ALA A 5 5.57 -3.18 -6.80
N SER A 6 4.43 -3.03 -7.46
CA SER A 6 4.36 -2.88 -8.90
C SER A 6 3.41 -1.74 -9.27
N VAL A 7 3.71 -1.08 -10.40
CA VAL A 7 2.87 -0.04 -10.97
C VAL A 7 2.17 -0.56 -12.22
N ALA A 8 0.91 -0.17 -12.40
CA ALA A 8 0.18 -0.45 -13.63
C ALA A 8 0.56 0.59 -14.71
N LEU A 9 1.17 0.13 -15.80
CA LEU A 9 1.56 0.93 -16.95
C LEU A 9 1.00 0.29 -18.23
N HIS A 10 0.15 1.02 -18.94
CA HIS A 10 -0.44 0.57 -20.21
C HIS A 10 -1.09 -0.83 -20.15
N GLY A 11 -1.81 -1.12 -19.06
CA GLY A 11 -2.46 -2.43 -18.86
C GLY A 11 -1.52 -3.57 -18.45
N ARG A 12 -0.23 -3.27 -18.20
CA ARG A 12 0.76 -4.24 -17.70
C ARG A 12 1.22 -3.87 -16.31
N SER A 13 1.61 -4.86 -15.52
CA SER A 13 2.21 -4.65 -14.21
C SER A 13 3.74 -4.63 -14.34
N VAL A 14 4.37 -3.53 -13.94
CA VAL A 14 5.83 -3.38 -13.89
C VAL A 14 6.27 -3.36 -12.43
N THR A 15 7.15 -4.29 -12.06
CA THR A 15 7.68 -4.36 -10.70
C THR A 15 8.67 -3.23 -10.47
N LEU A 16 8.41 -2.41 -9.46
CA LEU A 16 9.30 -1.32 -9.05
C LEU A 16 10.28 -1.80 -7.98
N TYR A 17 9.79 -2.60 -7.05
CA TYR A 17 10.59 -3.04 -5.92
C TYR A 17 10.09 -4.37 -5.36
N GLU A 18 11.04 -5.20 -4.95
CA GLU A 18 10.79 -6.46 -4.26
C GLU A 18 11.77 -6.64 -3.11
N LYS A 19 11.28 -7.19 -2.00
CA LYS A 19 12.14 -7.58 -0.88
C LYS A 19 11.66 -8.90 -0.27
N ALA A 20 12.62 -9.79 -0.05
CA ALA A 20 12.41 -11.01 0.70
C ALA A 20 12.64 -10.76 2.20
N PHE A 21 11.73 -11.29 3.02
CA PHE A 21 11.82 -11.26 4.47
C PHE A 21 11.89 -12.69 5.02
N PRO A 22 12.64 -12.93 6.11
CA PRO A 22 12.61 -14.19 6.84
C PRO A 22 11.18 -14.58 7.22
N LEU A 23 10.92 -15.89 7.31
CA LEU A 23 9.58 -16.38 7.69
C LEU A 23 9.17 -15.89 9.10
N SER A 24 10.14 -15.72 10.00
CA SER A 24 9.93 -15.19 11.35
C SER A 24 9.38 -13.75 11.37
N GLU A 25 9.62 -12.96 10.32
CA GLU A 25 9.15 -11.58 10.20
C GLU A 25 7.93 -11.44 9.29
N GLN A 26 7.31 -12.56 8.91
CA GLN A 26 6.11 -12.58 8.09
C GLN A 26 5.00 -11.72 8.71
N CYS A 27 4.44 -10.82 7.90
CA CYS A 27 3.36 -9.92 8.29
C CYS A 27 3.69 -9.02 9.49
N SER A 28 4.98 -8.92 9.88
CA SER A 28 5.40 -8.08 10.98
C SER A 28 5.34 -6.60 10.59
N LYS A 29 5.02 -5.75 11.57
CA LYS A 29 4.99 -4.30 11.35
C LYS A 29 6.36 -3.78 10.90
N LYS A 30 7.45 -4.33 11.47
CA LYS A 30 8.81 -3.97 11.15
C LYS A 30 9.14 -4.23 9.67
N ALA A 31 8.83 -5.43 9.17
CA ALA A 31 9.04 -5.77 7.75
C ALA A 31 8.25 -4.84 6.82
N HIS A 32 6.99 -4.54 7.17
CA HIS A 32 6.13 -3.64 6.41
C HIS A 32 6.65 -2.21 6.39
N ASP A 33 7.04 -1.66 7.54
CA ASP A 33 7.58 -0.30 7.64
C ASP A 33 8.91 -0.18 6.88
N GLN A 34 9.79 -1.18 7.00
CA GLN A 34 11.05 -1.21 6.26
C GLN A 34 10.78 -1.25 4.74
N PHE A 35 9.86 -2.09 4.29
CA PHE A 35 9.48 -2.15 2.88
C PHE A 35 8.96 -0.82 2.35
N LEU A 36 8.12 -0.13 3.12
CA LEU A 36 7.58 1.18 2.73
C LEU A 36 8.65 2.28 2.73
N ALA A 37 9.58 2.25 3.68
CA ALA A 37 10.70 3.18 3.72
C ALA A 37 11.63 2.99 2.50
N ASP A 38 11.96 1.74 2.19
CA ASP A 38 12.78 1.39 1.02
C ASP A 38 12.06 1.84 -0.27
N LEU A 39 10.76 1.54 -0.40
CA LEU A 39 9.95 1.99 -1.53
C LEU A 39 9.92 3.52 -1.65
N ALA A 40 9.78 4.25 -0.54
CA ALA A 40 9.76 5.71 -0.54
C ALA A 40 11.08 6.31 -1.03
N SER A 41 12.22 5.65 -0.75
CA SER A 41 13.54 6.08 -1.24
C SER A 41 13.77 5.84 -2.73
N ILE A 42 13.05 4.88 -3.31
CA ILE A 42 13.12 4.56 -4.75
C ILE A 42 12.21 5.49 -5.55
N LEU A 43 11.09 5.91 -4.98
CA LEU A 43 10.14 6.80 -5.63
C LEU A 43 10.70 8.24 -5.69
N PRO A 44 10.37 9.00 -6.76
CA PRO A 44 10.74 10.42 -6.84
C PRO A 44 10.13 11.23 -5.68
N SER A 45 10.88 12.23 -5.19
CA SER A 45 10.57 13.00 -3.97
C SER A 45 9.21 13.71 -3.94
N ASN A 46 8.60 13.99 -5.10
CA ASN A 46 7.29 14.65 -5.22
C ASN A 46 6.16 13.69 -5.60
N THR A 47 6.32 12.39 -5.31
CA THR A 47 5.32 11.37 -5.66
C THR A 47 4.40 11.07 -4.50
N THR A 48 3.10 11.00 -4.75
CA THR A 48 2.10 10.59 -3.77
C THR A 48 1.31 9.38 -4.30
N PRO A 49 1.86 8.15 -4.20
CA PRO A 49 1.26 6.98 -4.81
C PRO A 49 -0.08 6.60 -4.16
N LEU A 50 -0.94 5.94 -4.95
CA LEU A 50 -2.13 5.22 -4.48
C LEU A 50 -1.78 3.75 -4.27
N ILE A 51 -1.64 3.34 -3.02
CA ILE A 51 -1.32 1.96 -2.67
C ILE A 51 -2.59 1.12 -2.74
N VAL A 52 -2.60 0.13 -3.65
CA VAL A 52 -3.63 -0.90 -3.71
C VAL A 52 -3.02 -2.19 -3.18
N SER A 53 -3.57 -2.71 -2.09
CA SER A 53 -3.07 -3.93 -1.45
C SER A 53 -4.14 -5.01 -1.38
N ASP A 54 -3.71 -6.27 -1.42
CA ASP A 54 -4.57 -7.43 -1.29
C ASP A 54 -5.25 -7.51 0.11
N ALA A 55 -6.28 -8.36 0.24
CA ALA A 55 -7.10 -8.53 1.43
C ALA A 55 -6.33 -8.99 2.69
N GLY A 56 -5.08 -9.43 2.55
CA GLY A 56 -4.22 -9.83 3.67
C GLY A 56 -3.67 -8.68 4.52
N PHE A 57 -3.67 -7.44 4.02
CA PHE A 57 -3.13 -6.30 4.74
C PHE A 57 -4.11 -5.72 5.77
N LYS A 58 -3.61 -5.49 6.99
CA LYS A 58 -4.38 -5.01 8.15
C LYS A 58 -4.20 -3.51 8.39
N VAL A 59 -5.02 -2.94 9.28
CA VAL A 59 -4.99 -1.50 9.64
C VAL A 59 -3.59 -0.92 9.90
N PRO A 60 -2.65 -1.61 10.59
CA PRO A 60 -1.31 -1.05 10.81
C PRO A 60 -0.52 -0.74 9.53
N TRP A 61 -0.71 -1.51 8.46
CA TRP A 61 -0.11 -1.25 7.15
C TRP A 61 -0.57 0.10 6.60
N TYR A 62 -1.89 0.30 6.54
CA TYR A 62 -2.50 1.51 6.01
C TYR A 62 -2.13 2.75 6.82
N LYS A 63 -2.03 2.63 8.15
CA LYS A 63 -1.51 3.72 9.00
C LYS A 63 -0.05 4.09 8.68
N SER A 64 0.79 3.12 8.34
CA SER A 64 2.17 3.39 7.91
C SER A 64 2.21 4.08 6.54
N VAL A 65 1.31 3.69 5.62
CA VAL A 65 1.15 4.38 4.31
C VAL A 65 0.68 5.83 4.50
N GLU A 66 -0.29 6.08 5.38
CA GLU A 66 -0.77 7.43 5.70
C GLU A 66 0.32 8.33 6.29
N LYS A 67 1.21 7.78 7.12
CA LYS A 67 2.34 8.54 7.69
C LYS A 67 3.34 9.02 6.62
N LEU A 68 3.41 8.34 5.48
CA LEU A 68 4.19 8.79 4.32
C LEU A 68 3.45 9.85 3.48
N GLY A 69 2.22 10.20 3.87
CA GLY A 69 1.37 11.12 3.12
C GLY A 69 0.80 10.50 1.86
N TRP A 70 0.76 9.16 1.75
CA TRP A 70 0.32 8.44 0.55
C TRP A 70 -1.17 8.07 0.62
N TYR A 71 -1.78 7.82 -0.53
CA TYR A 71 -3.15 7.31 -0.61
C TYR A 71 -3.15 5.79 -0.51
N TRP A 72 -4.26 5.20 -0.05
CA TRP A 72 -4.45 3.76 -0.13
C TRP A 72 -5.89 3.37 -0.43
N VAL A 73 -6.05 2.22 -1.08
CA VAL A 73 -7.32 1.53 -1.27
C VAL A 73 -7.26 0.17 -0.61
N LYS A 74 -8.25 -0.10 0.23
CA LYS A 74 -8.49 -1.43 0.78
C LYS A 74 -9.64 -2.08 0.01
N SER A 75 -9.34 -3.17 -0.68
CA SER A 75 -10.36 -4.04 -1.24
C SER A 75 -10.96 -4.91 -0.13
N SER A 76 -12.27 -4.81 0.08
CA SER A 76 -13.02 -5.76 0.90
C SER A 76 -14.15 -6.36 0.07
N LYS A 77 -14.55 -7.59 0.37
CA LYS A 77 -15.56 -8.36 -0.40
C LYS A 77 -16.91 -7.64 -0.62
N ARG A 78 -17.19 -6.55 0.09
CA ARG A 78 -18.46 -5.80 -0.02
C ARG A 78 -18.29 -4.33 -0.36
N LYS A 79 -17.12 -3.72 -0.09
CA LYS A 79 -16.90 -2.27 -0.18
C LYS A 79 -15.43 -1.95 -0.42
N SER A 80 -15.15 -0.87 -1.14
CA SER A 80 -13.81 -0.33 -1.28
C SER A 80 -13.67 0.90 -0.39
N THR A 81 -12.67 0.90 0.50
CA THR A 81 -12.36 2.07 1.33
C THR A 81 -11.12 2.75 0.79
N ILE A 82 -11.21 4.07 0.59
CA ILE A 82 -10.11 4.91 0.11
C ILE A 82 -9.78 5.91 1.22
N CYS A 83 -8.49 6.10 1.49
CA CYS A 83 -8.03 7.17 2.36
C CYS A 83 -7.34 8.27 1.56
N ARG A 84 -7.62 9.52 1.93
CA ARG A 84 -6.95 10.71 1.40
C ARG A 84 -5.98 11.27 2.45
N PRO A 85 -4.68 11.41 2.14
CA PRO A 85 -3.66 11.83 3.09
C PRO A 85 -3.86 13.26 3.62
N ARG A 86 -4.57 14.12 2.88
CA ARG A 86 -4.82 15.52 3.28
C ARG A 86 -6.07 15.76 4.15
N SER A 87 -6.99 14.80 4.25
CA SER A 87 -8.25 15.01 4.99
C SER A 87 -8.38 14.15 6.25
N GLY A 88 -7.54 13.12 6.44
CA GLY A 88 -7.69 12.13 7.52
C GLY A 88 -9.04 11.41 7.52
N LYS A 89 -9.86 11.62 6.48
CA LYS A 89 -11.24 11.16 6.40
C LYS A 89 -11.24 9.92 5.51
N LEU A 90 -11.68 8.81 6.08
CA LEU A 90 -11.90 7.58 5.34
C LEU A 90 -13.19 7.73 4.54
N GLU A 91 -13.08 7.68 3.22
CA GLU A 91 -14.23 7.68 2.31
C GLU A 91 -14.48 6.24 1.87
N THR A 92 -15.68 5.74 2.16
CA THR A 92 -16.10 4.39 1.75
C THR A 92 -16.90 4.51 0.46
N TYR A 93 -16.37 3.97 -0.63
CA TYR A 93 -17.06 3.90 -1.90
C TYR A 93 -17.72 2.52 -2.03
N GLN A 94 -19.02 2.51 -2.28
CA GLN A 94 -19.73 1.33 -2.75
C GLN A 94 -19.64 1.34 -4.27
N GLN A 95 -19.13 0.26 -4.87
CA GLN A 95 -19.31 0.06 -6.31
C GLN A 95 -20.82 -0.05 -6.55
N LEU A 96 -21.40 0.95 -7.20
CA LEU A 96 -22.71 0.84 -7.82
C LEU A 96 -22.59 -0.27 -8.87
N THR A 97 -23.38 -1.33 -8.69
CA THR A 97 -23.55 -2.41 -9.68
C THR A 97 -24.63 -1.99 -10.67
#